data_AF-A0A532B1V3-F1
#
_entry.id   AF-A0A532B1V3-F1
#
_cell.length_a   1.000
_cell.length_b   1.000
_cell.length_c   1.000
_cell.angle_alpha   90.00
_cell.angle_beta   90.00
_cell.angle_gamma   90.00
#
_symmetry.space_group_name_H-M   'P 1'
#
loop_
_entity.id
_entity.type
_entity.pdbx_description
1 polymer ?
#
loop_
_entity_poly.entity_id
_entity_poly.type
_entity_poly.pdbx_seq_one_letter_code
_entity_poly.pdbx_strand_id
1 'polypeptide(L)' 'MTIVENERASRFPDAELKARAAWHYYVEGLTQERISEILGVGRIKV' A
#
# COMPACT_ATOMS: atom_id res chain seq x y z
N MET A 1 -15.43 -13.28 18.49
CA MET A 1 -14.09 -12.65 18.59
C MET A 1 -13.85 -11.97 17.25
N THR A 2 -13.94 -10.65 17.29
CA THR A 2 -14.10 -9.68 16.21
C THR A 2 -12.86 -9.65 15.31
N ILE A 3 -13.01 -9.97 14.02
CA ILE A 3 -12.07 -9.52 12.97
C ILE A 3 -12.75 -8.32 12.32
N VAL A 4 -12.68 -7.19 13.01
CA VAL A 4 -13.02 -5.88 12.43
C VAL A 4 -11.69 -5.17 12.25
N GLU A 5 -11.60 -4.36 11.19
CA GLU A 5 -10.54 -3.40 10.87
C GLU A 5 -9.39 -3.92 9.97
N ASN A 6 -9.64 -4.05 8.65
CA ASN A 6 -8.76 -3.37 7.69
C ASN A 6 -9.39 -3.17 6.29
N GLU A 7 -10.67 -2.79 6.21
CA GLU A 7 -11.23 -2.20 4.99
C GLU A 7 -10.99 -0.68 4.97
N ARG A 8 -9.74 -0.25 5.16
CA ARG A 8 -9.35 0.99 4.49
C ARG A 8 -9.23 0.62 3.02
N ALA A 9 -10.37 0.65 2.32
CA ALA A 9 -10.39 0.68 0.87
C ALA A 9 -9.30 1.66 0.46
N SER A 10 -8.29 1.15 -0.27
CA SER A 10 -7.21 2.01 -0.72
C SER A 10 -7.83 3.23 -1.37
N ARG A 11 -7.30 4.41 -1.08
CA ARG A 11 -7.80 5.66 -1.69
C ARG A 11 -7.72 5.62 -3.21
N PHE A 12 -6.96 4.67 -3.75
CA PHE A 12 -6.69 4.47 -5.15
C PHE A 12 -7.28 3.14 -5.62
N PRO A 13 -7.74 3.05 -6.88
CA PRO A 13 -7.99 1.77 -7.54
C PRO A 13 -6.74 0.86 -7.50
N ASP A 14 -6.92 -0.45 -7.44
CA ASP A 14 -5.82 -1.43 -7.29
C ASP A 14 -4.67 -1.26 -8.29
N ALA A 15 -4.99 -0.95 -9.55
CA ALA A 15 -3.99 -0.74 -10.60
C ALA A 15 -3.13 0.50 -10.31
N GLU A 16 -3.75 1.58 -9.84
CA GLU A 16 -3.05 2.80 -9.45
C GLU A 16 -2.23 2.57 -8.18
N LEU A 17 -2.77 1.84 -7.21
CA LEU A 17 -2.05 1.49 -5.99
C LEU A 17 -0.76 0.72 -6.30
N LYS A 18 -0.83 -0.28 -7.19
CA LYS A 18 0.34 -1.06 -7.63
C LYS A 18 1.36 -0.19 -8.38
N ALA A 19 0.91 0.69 -9.25
CA ALA A 19 1.79 1.60 -9.98
C ALA A 19 2.53 2.56 -9.02
N ARG A 20 1.83 3.13 -8.05
CA ARG A 20 2.43 3.99 -7.01
C ARG A 20 3.41 3.23 -6.14
N ALA A 21 3.04 2.03 -5.68
CA ALA A 21 3.95 1.19 -4.90
C ALA A 21 5.22 0.84 -5.69
N ALA A 22 5.09 0.51 -6.99
CA ALA A 22 6.24 0.23 -7.86
C ALA A 22 7.15 1.45 -8.05
N TRP A 23 6.58 2.65 -8.21
CA TRP A 23 7.35 3.89 -8.29
C TRP A 23 8.16 4.12 -7.01
N HIS A 24 7.52 4.09 -5.85
CA HIS A 24 8.21 4.29 -4.58
C HIS A 24 9.29 3.24 -4.32
N TYR A 25 9.09 2.01 -4.75
CA TYR A 25 10.08 0.94 -4.57
C TYR A 25 11.28 1.06 -5.53
N TYR A 26 11.01 1.16 -6.84
CA TYR A 26 12.08 1.11 -7.84
C TYR A 26 12.72 2.46 -8.14
N VAL A 27 11.96 3.55 -8.07
CA VAL A 27 12.46 4.89 -8.39
C VAL A 27 12.98 5.59 -7.15
N GLU A 28 12.26 5.51 -6.04
CA GLU A 28 12.64 6.21 -4.81
C GLU A 28 13.43 5.33 -3.82
N GLY A 29 13.51 4.02 -4.06
CA GLY A 29 14.26 3.09 -3.21
C GLY A 29 13.68 2.90 -1.82
N LEU A 30 12.38 3.18 -1.63
CA LEU A 30 11.73 3.07 -0.33
C LEU A 30 11.45 1.62 0.05
N THR A 31 11.49 1.35 1.36
CA THR A 31 11.13 0.03 1.89
C THR A 31 9.60 -0.18 1.82
N GLN A 32 9.17 -1.44 1.76
CA GLN A 32 7.75 -1.78 1.72
C GLN A 32 6.97 -1.25 2.94
N GLU A 33 7.60 -1.22 4.11
CA GLU A 33 7.04 -0.61 5.32
C GLU A 33 6.75 0.88 5.08
N ARG A 34 7.74 1.64 4.60
CA ARG A 34 7.57 3.07 4.33
C ARG A 34 6.54 3.34 3.23
N ILE A 35 6.49 2.48 2.22
CA ILE A 35 5.48 2.55 1.15
C ILE A 35 4.07 2.33 1.71
N SER A 36 3.90 1.38 2.64
CA SER A 36 2.61 1.11 3.27
C SER A 36 2.10 2.28 4.10
N GLU A 37 3.00 2.97 4.81
CA GLU A 37 2.70 4.20 5.55
C GLU A 37 2.27 5.33 4.63
N ILE A 38 3.03 5.57 3.54
CA ILE A 38 2.77 6.65 2.56
C ILE A 38 1.43 6.43 1.85
N LEU A 39 1.17 5.20 1.40
CA LEU A 39 -0.04 4.87 0.65
C LEU A 39 -1.25 4.63 1.56
N GLY A 40 -1.05 4.62 2.89
CA GLY A 40 -2.12 4.43 3.88
C GLY A 40 -2.79 3.07 3.76
N VAL A 41 -2.04 2.07 3.28
CA VAL A 41 -2.52 0.70 3.05
C VAL A 41 -1.89 -0.25 4.05
N GLY A 42 -2.65 -1.23 4.50
CA GLY A 42 -2.06 -2.39 5.18
C GLY A 42 -1.05 -3.10 4.27
N ARG A 43 -0.32 -4.07 4.83
CA ARG A 43 0.70 -4.85 4.09
C ARG A 43 0.16 -5.29 2.72
N ILE A 44 0.63 -4.64 1.65
CA ILE A 44 0.29 -5.06 0.29
C ILE A 44 0.95 -6.43 0.10
N LYS A 45 0.12 -7.47 -0.06
CA LYS A 45 0.58 -8.77 -0.53
C LYS A 45 0.91 -8.59 -2.01
N VAL A 46 2.19 -8.46 -2.31
CA VAL A 46 2.74 -8.58 -3.67
C VAL A 46 2.75 -10.04 -4.09
#